data_AF-A0A6S6RXI8-F1
#
_entry.id   AF-A0A6S6RXI8-F1
#
_cell.length_a   1.000
_cell.length_b   1.000
_cell.length_c   1.000
_cell.angle_alpha   90.00
_cell.angle_beta   90.00
_cell.angle_gamma   90.00
#
_symmetry.space_group_name_H-M   'P 1'
#
loop_
_entity.id
_entity.type
_entity.pdbx_description
1 polymer ?
#
loop_
_entity_poly.entity_id
_entity_poly.type
_entity_poly.pdbx_seq_one_letter_code
_entity_poly.pdbx_strand_id
1 'polypeptide(L)'
;MQGYILKTNRVKDEDLIVTIITKDEIKTVYRFYGTRHSKIQLGFKLDFEVTDTNMLINTNHILNGSWIFDRQTLYIWQQLCIMYSKHLFGLNEIEEFYYNLLENISTKLHKQNPKRVLIEGYLDLLEYEGRLDTKFLCANCNQEIEGTIAFGRAFLPFHTKCVYSNTKIFNKNIIKKTFEEKNSMFLNDNDIDRLYSVLEMGF
;
A
#
# COMPACT_ATOMS: atom_id res chain seq x y z
N MET A 1 5.79 -21.61 1.41
CA MET A 1 6.26 -20.21 1.26
C MET A 1 5.15 -19.30 1.74
N GLN A 2 5.48 -18.17 2.36
CA GLN A 2 4.45 -17.21 2.77
C GLN A 2 4.45 -15.97 1.88
N GLY A 3 3.26 -15.45 1.57
CA GLY A 3 3.14 -14.27 0.74
C GLY A 3 1.76 -13.63 0.74
N TYR A 4 1.68 -12.37 0.33
CA TYR A 4 0.43 -11.62 0.16
C TYR A 4 -0.02 -11.60 -1.29
N ILE A 5 -1.31 -11.82 -1.54
CA ILE A 5 -1.89 -11.64 -2.88
C ILE A 5 -2.01 -10.15 -3.19
N LEU A 6 -1.23 -9.68 -4.16
CA LEU A 6 -1.24 -8.30 -4.64
C LEU A 6 -2.22 -8.07 -5.79
N LYS A 7 -2.49 -9.11 -6.59
CA LYS A 7 -3.39 -9.01 -7.76
C LYS A 7 -4.04 -10.35 -8.05
N THR A 8 -5.27 -10.31 -8.55
CA THR A 8 -6.00 -11.48 -9.05
C THR A 8 -6.64 -11.17 -10.39
N ASN A 9 -6.45 -12.01 -11.40
CA ASN A 9 -7.13 -11.92 -12.69
C ASN A 9 -7.93 -13.21 -12.91
N ARG A 10 -9.22 -13.08 -13.21
CA ARG A 10 -10.06 -14.22 -13.58
C ARG A 10 -9.71 -14.68 -14.99
N VAL A 11 -9.56 -15.98 -15.17
CA VAL A 11 -9.27 -16.58 -16.48
C VAL A 11 -10.51 -17.24 -17.04
N LYS A 12 -10.99 -18.32 -16.39
CA LYS A 12 -12.17 -19.07 -16.80
C LYS A 12 -12.79 -19.75 -15.58
N ASP A 13 -14.12 -19.79 -15.51
CA ASP A 13 -14.86 -20.35 -14.38
C ASP A 13 -14.40 -19.74 -13.03
N GLU A 14 -13.91 -20.57 -12.10
CA GLU A 14 -13.36 -20.10 -10.82
C GLU A 14 -11.84 -19.83 -10.87
N ASP A 15 -11.14 -20.19 -11.95
CA ASP A 15 -9.68 -20.13 -12.04
C ASP A 15 -9.13 -18.69 -12.06
N LEU A 16 -7.98 -18.52 -11.38
CA LEU A 16 -7.34 -17.22 -11.18
C LEU A 16 -5.86 -17.27 -11.55
N ILE A 17 -5.36 -16.22 -12.20
CA ILE A 17 -3.94 -15.86 -12.16
C ILE A 17 -3.75 -14.91 -11.00
N VAL A 18 -2.84 -15.24 -10.08
CA VAL A 18 -2.58 -14.41 -8.90
C VAL A 18 -1.12 -13.99 -8.83
N THR A 19 -0.91 -12.74 -8.47
CA THR A 19 0.42 -12.18 -8.21
C THR A 19 0.62 -12.13 -6.71
N ILE A 20 1.67 -12.78 -6.21
CA ILE A 20 1.98 -12.93 -4.79
C ILE A 20 3.36 -12.34 -4.53
N ILE A 21 3.46 -11.49 -3.51
CA ILE A 21 4.75 -11.01 -2.98
C ILE A 21 5.19 -11.91 -1.83
N THR A 22 6.42 -12.41 -1.90
CA THR A 22 7.12 -13.11 -0.82
C THR A 22 8.27 -12.23 -0.31
N LYS A 23 9.11 -12.77 0.56
CA LYS A 23 10.25 -12.04 1.15
C LYS A 23 11.26 -11.53 0.11
N ASP A 24 11.43 -12.24 -0.99
CA ASP A 24 12.56 -12.07 -1.90
C ASP A 24 12.12 -11.99 -3.36
N GLU A 25 10.85 -12.27 -3.65
CA GLU A 25 10.36 -12.31 -5.02
C GLU A 25 8.87 -11.96 -5.15
N ILE A 26 8.49 -11.65 -6.39
CA ILE A 26 7.10 -11.51 -6.82
C ILE A 26 6.82 -12.61 -7.83
N LYS A 27 5.91 -13.50 -7.46
CA LYS A 27 5.50 -14.61 -8.32
C LYS A 27 4.13 -14.31 -8.93
N THR A 28 3.99 -14.60 -10.23
CA THR A 28 2.67 -14.68 -10.87
C THR A 28 2.37 -16.13 -11.19
N VAL A 29 1.33 -16.66 -10.54
CA VAL A 29 1.04 -18.09 -10.49
C VAL A 29 -0.39 -18.35 -10.94
N TYR A 30 -0.61 -19.47 -11.63
CA TYR A 30 -1.95 -19.91 -12.03
C TYR A 30 -2.55 -20.79 -10.93
N ARG A 31 -3.74 -20.45 -10.46
CA ARG A 31 -4.52 -21.23 -9.50
C ARG A 31 -5.73 -21.85 -10.19
N PHE A 32 -5.75 -23.18 -10.16
CA PHE A 32 -6.91 -23.99 -10.54
C PHE A 32 -7.88 -24.12 -9.35
N TYR A 33 -9.17 -23.85 -9.55
CA TYR A 33 -10.21 -24.11 -8.56
C TYR A 33 -10.86 -25.47 -8.78
N GLY A 34 -10.64 -26.39 -7.84
CA GLY A 34 -11.47 -27.57 -7.63
C GLY A 34 -12.49 -27.36 -6.50
N THR A 35 -13.48 -28.26 -6.40
CA THR A 35 -14.63 -28.20 -5.47
C THR A 35 -14.30 -28.24 -3.97
N ARG A 36 -13.01 -28.29 -3.58
CA ARG A 36 -12.53 -28.40 -2.19
C ARG A 36 -11.51 -27.34 -1.77
N HIS A 37 -11.22 -26.35 -2.60
CA HIS A 37 -10.21 -25.34 -2.26
C HIS A 37 -10.83 -24.11 -1.58
N SER A 38 -10.14 -23.57 -0.58
CA SER A 38 -10.51 -22.31 0.09
C SER A 38 -10.58 -21.17 -0.93
N LYS A 39 -11.57 -20.28 -0.82
CA LYS A 39 -11.63 -19.08 -1.65
C LYS A 39 -10.49 -18.14 -1.26
N ILE A 40 -9.61 -17.82 -2.21
CA ILE A 40 -8.61 -16.77 -2.01
C ILE A 40 -9.13 -15.44 -2.51
N GLN A 41 -8.63 -14.37 -1.89
CA GLN A 41 -8.99 -13.02 -2.25
C GLN A 41 -7.75 -12.13 -2.23
N LEU A 42 -7.83 -11.04 -2.98
CA LEU A 42 -6.88 -9.94 -2.92
C LEU A 42 -6.58 -9.54 -1.47
N GLY A 43 -5.30 -9.33 -1.17
CA GLY A 43 -4.81 -8.93 0.15
C GLY A 43 -4.67 -10.06 1.16
N PHE A 44 -5.02 -11.30 0.83
CA PHE A 44 -4.83 -12.41 1.75
C PHE A 44 -3.35 -12.81 1.82
N LYS A 45 -2.88 -13.09 3.04
CA LYS A 45 -1.61 -13.75 3.33
C LYS A 45 -1.85 -15.25 3.33
N LEU A 46 -1.05 -15.97 2.56
CA LEU A 46 -1.18 -17.41 2.37
C LEU A 46 0.14 -18.09 2.68
N ASP A 47 0.05 -19.32 3.20
CA ASP A 47 1.10 -20.30 3.01
C ASP A 47 0.79 -21.11 1.74
N PHE A 48 1.77 -21.27 0.87
CA PHE A 48 1.62 -21.90 -0.44
C PHE A 48 2.89 -22.57 -0.93
N GLU A 49 2.71 -23.53 -1.82
CA GLU A 49 3.79 -24.20 -2.55
C GLU A 49 3.59 -23.98 -4.05
N VAL A 50 4.69 -24.05 -4.79
CA VAL A 50 4.70 -23.87 -6.25
C VAL A 50 5.24 -25.15 -6.86
N THR A 51 4.46 -25.80 -7.71
CA THR A 51 4.85 -27.00 -8.45
C THR A 51 5.00 -26.70 -9.94
N ASP A 52 5.83 -27.48 -10.63
CA ASP A 52 6.31 -27.20 -12.00
C ASP A 52 5.22 -27.19 -13.08
N THR A 53 4.07 -27.84 -12.87
CA THR A 53 3.09 -28.07 -13.94
C THR A 53 1.73 -27.42 -13.73
N ASN A 54 1.38 -27.03 -12.51
CA ASN A 54 0.15 -26.31 -12.17
C ASN A 54 0.33 -25.81 -10.74
N MET A 55 0.55 -24.51 -10.56
CA MET A 55 0.91 -23.91 -9.28
C MET A 55 -0.23 -24.03 -8.25
N LEU A 56 -0.30 -25.20 -7.62
CA LEU A 56 -1.26 -25.53 -6.58
C LEU A 56 -0.90 -24.74 -5.34
N ILE A 57 -1.55 -23.60 -5.16
CA ILE A 57 -1.62 -22.97 -3.84
C ILE A 57 -2.40 -23.93 -2.94
N ASN A 58 -1.69 -24.85 -2.28
CA ASN A 58 -2.27 -25.68 -1.22
C ASN A 58 -2.48 -24.76 -0.01
N THR A 59 -3.54 -23.96 -0.06
CA THR A 59 -3.91 -23.05 1.02
C THR A 59 -4.39 -23.86 2.20
N ASN A 60 -3.46 -24.38 3.01
CA ASN A 60 -3.83 -25.00 4.26
C ASN A 60 -4.37 -23.92 5.22
N HIS A 61 -3.84 -22.69 5.17
CA HIS A 61 -4.22 -21.62 6.10
C HIS A 61 -4.18 -20.21 5.49
N ILE A 62 -5.24 -19.43 5.71
CA ILE A 62 -5.22 -17.96 5.56
C ILE A 62 -4.59 -17.42 6.84
N LEU A 63 -3.53 -16.61 6.71
CA LEU A 63 -2.70 -16.17 7.84
C LEU A 63 -2.98 -14.72 8.29
N ASN A 64 -3.96 -14.05 7.70
CA ASN A 64 -4.38 -12.72 8.13
C ASN A 64 -4.98 -12.77 9.54
N GLY A 65 -4.86 -11.68 10.28
CA GLY A 65 -5.61 -11.53 11.52
C GLY A 65 -7.08 -11.15 11.31
N SER A 66 -7.84 -11.14 12.41
CA SER A 66 -9.25 -10.75 12.50
C SER A 66 -9.67 -9.41 11.87
N TRP A 67 -8.76 -8.45 11.61
CA TRP A 67 -9.12 -7.20 10.93
C TRP A 67 -9.69 -7.44 9.52
N ILE A 68 -9.42 -8.59 8.94
CA ILE A 68 -9.93 -8.98 7.62
C ILE A 68 -11.47 -9.08 7.58
N PHE A 69 -12.12 -9.25 8.74
CA PHE A 69 -13.58 -9.28 8.85
C PHE A 69 -14.20 -7.89 8.88
N ASP A 70 -13.40 -6.84 9.17
CA ASP A 70 -13.86 -5.47 9.05
C ASP A 70 -13.81 -5.03 7.58
N ARG A 71 -15.00 -4.80 7.01
CA ARG A 71 -15.15 -4.53 5.56
C ARG A 71 -14.40 -3.27 5.13
N GLN A 72 -14.38 -2.23 5.97
CA GLN A 72 -13.73 -0.97 5.64
C GLN A 72 -12.19 -1.14 5.63
N THR A 73 -11.65 -1.79 6.66
CA THR A 73 -10.22 -2.09 6.78
C THR A 73 -9.75 -3.00 5.65
N LEU A 74 -10.51 -4.06 5.35
CA LEU A 74 -10.20 -4.96 4.24
C LEU A 74 -10.19 -4.21 2.90
N TYR A 75 -11.17 -3.34 2.66
CA TYR A 75 -11.22 -2.54 1.43
C TYR A 75 -9.99 -1.64 1.29
N ILE A 76 -9.64 -0.90 2.33
CA ILE A 76 -8.47 0.00 2.36
C ILE A 76 -7.18 -0.79 2.13
N TRP A 77 -7.03 -1.94 2.80
CA TRP A 77 -5.90 -2.85 2.61
C TRP A 77 -5.80 -3.37 1.16
N GLN A 78 -6.93 -3.75 0.57
CA GLN A 78 -6.96 -4.22 -0.82
C GLN A 78 -6.55 -3.14 -1.82
N GLN A 79 -6.92 -1.88 -1.57
CA GLN A 79 -6.44 -0.76 -2.40
C GLN A 79 -4.92 -0.63 -2.31
N LEU A 80 -4.34 -0.74 -1.11
CA LEU A 80 -2.88 -0.76 -0.93
C LEU A 80 -2.25 -1.89 -1.76
N CYS A 81 -2.75 -3.12 -1.66
CA CYS A 81 -2.23 -4.26 -2.42
C CYS A 81 -2.26 -4.01 -3.94
N ILE A 82 -3.32 -3.38 -4.46
CA ILE A 82 -3.42 -3.02 -5.89
C ILE A 82 -2.35 -1.98 -6.25
N MET A 83 -2.18 -0.93 -5.45
CA MET A 83 -1.15 0.09 -5.70
C MET A 83 0.25 -0.53 -5.65
N TYR A 84 0.52 -1.38 -4.66
CA TYR A 84 1.77 -2.14 -4.53
C TYR A 84 2.03 -3.01 -5.76
N SER A 85 1.00 -3.68 -6.29
CA SER A 85 1.12 -4.52 -7.49
C SER A 85 1.54 -3.74 -8.73
N LYS A 86 1.09 -2.48 -8.85
CA LYS A 86 1.43 -1.60 -9.97
C LYS A 86 2.84 -1.04 -9.80
N HIS A 87 3.19 -0.69 -8.57
CA HIS A 87 4.50 -0.14 -8.23
C HIS A 87 5.65 -1.11 -8.49
N LEU A 88 5.47 -2.37 -8.10
CA LEU A 88 6.46 -3.42 -8.28
C LEU A 88 6.30 -4.19 -9.59
N PHE A 89 5.55 -3.65 -10.54
CA PHE A 89 5.27 -4.34 -11.80
C PHE A 89 6.56 -4.55 -12.60
N GLY A 90 6.79 -5.78 -13.04
CA GLY A 90 7.96 -6.17 -13.83
C GLY A 90 9.18 -6.57 -13.01
N LEU A 91 9.12 -6.46 -11.68
CA LEU A 91 10.14 -7.00 -10.79
C LEU A 91 9.83 -8.47 -10.48
N ASN A 92 10.85 -9.32 -10.59
CA ASN A 92 10.77 -10.72 -10.18
C ASN A 92 11.46 -10.93 -8.83
N GLU A 93 12.66 -10.38 -8.67
CA GLU A 93 13.39 -10.35 -7.40
C GLU A 93 13.19 -8.99 -6.73
N ILE A 94 13.01 -8.99 -5.42
CA ILE A 94 12.79 -7.79 -4.61
C ILE A 94 13.56 -7.89 -3.29
N GLU A 95 13.83 -6.74 -2.69
CA GLU A 95 14.37 -6.70 -1.33
C GLU A 95 13.30 -7.00 -0.28
N GLU A 96 13.70 -7.63 0.84
CA GLU A 96 12.80 -8.03 1.94
C GLU A 96 12.04 -6.86 2.55
N PHE A 97 12.54 -5.63 2.40
CA PHE A 97 11.84 -4.42 2.81
C PHE A 97 10.39 -4.38 2.31
N TYR A 98 10.16 -4.67 1.02
CA TYR A 98 8.83 -4.52 0.42
C TYR A 98 7.80 -5.48 1.03
N TYR A 99 8.24 -6.69 1.38
CA TYR A 99 7.43 -7.68 2.09
C TYR A 99 7.21 -7.29 3.56
N ASN A 100 8.28 -6.92 4.25
CA ASN A 100 8.24 -6.53 5.66
C ASN A 100 7.40 -5.28 5.90
N LEU A 101 7.32 -4.37 4.92
CA LEU A 101 6.42 -3.23 5.00
C LEU A 101 4.95 -3.68 5.09
N LEU A 102 4.54 -4.66 4.28
CA LEU A 102 3.19 -5.20 4.32
C LEU A 102 2.90 -5.93 5.65
N GLU A 103 3.87 -6.67 6.20
CA GLU A 103 3.76 -7.27 7.53
C GLU A 103 3.54 -6.20 8.62
N ASN A 104 4.35 -5.14 8.60
CA ASN A 104 4.29 -4.05 9.56
C ASN A 104 2.94 -3.30 9.49
N ILE A 105 2.45 -3.03 8.29
CA ILE A 105 1.12 -2.43 8.09
C ILE A 105 0.05 -3.40 8.62
N SER A 106 0.09 -4.66 8.21
CA SER A 106 -0.90 -5.67 8.58
C SER A 106 -1.04 -5.87 10.09
N THR A 107 0.06 -5.85 10.84
CA THR A 107 0.05 -5.98 12.30
C THR A 107 -0.55 -4.74 12.99
N LYS A 108 -0.35 -3.54 12.43
CA LYS A 108 -0.90 -2.28 12.96
C LYS A 108 -2.39 -2.10 12.68
N LEU A 109 -2.93 -2.69 11.59
CA LEU A 109 -4.36 -2.59 11.23
C LEU A 109 -5.32 -3.09 12.32
N HIS A 110 -4.86 -3.96 13.22
CA HIS A 110 -5.64 -4.41 14.38
C HIS A 110 -5.87 -3.35 15.45
N LYS A 111 -5.00 -2.34 15.51
CA LYS A 111 -4.85 -1.46 16.68
C LYS A 111 -5.18 -0.01 16.38
N GLN A 112 -5.25 0.36 15.10
CA GLN A 112 -5.27 1.76 14.69
C GLN A 112 -6.19 1.97 13.47
N ASN A 113 -6.53 3.23 13.23
CA ASN A 113 -7.29 3.62 12.04
C ASN A 113 -6.53 3.20 10.76
N PRO A 114 -7.17 2.47 9.83
CA PRO A 114 -6.49 1.90 8.67
C PRO A 114 -5.85 2.95 7.75
N LYS A 115 -6.47 4.12 7.59
CA LYS A 115 -5.91 5.21 6.76
C LYS A 115 -4.62 5.75 7.35
N ARG A 116 -4.56 5.93 8.68
CA ARG A 116 -3.36 6.36 9.41
C ARG A 116 -2.21 5.38 9.20
N VAL A 117 -2.49 4.08 9.40
CA VAL A 117 -1.50 3.01 9.22
C VAL A 117 -0.93 2.99 7.80
N LEU A 118 -1.80 3.16 6.79
CA LEU A 118 -1.37 3.18 5.39
C LEU A 118 -0.55 4.43 5.05
N ILE A 119 -0.93 5.61 5.55
CA ILE A 119 -0.14 6.83 5.36
C ILE A 119 1.26 6.65 5.96
N GLU A 120 1.35 6.15 7.19
CA GLU A 120 2.64 5.93 7.86
C GLU A 120 3.50 4.90 7.13
N GLY A 121 2.92 3.77 6.72
CA GLY A 121 3.63 2.77 5.90
C GLY A 121 4.05 3.32 4.54
N TYR A 122 3.27 4.22 3.94
CA TYR A 122 3.65 4.87 2.71
C TYR A 122 4.81 5.87 2.89
N LEU A 123 4.89 6.55 4.03
CA LEU A 123 6.06 7.36 4.38
C LEU A 123 7.32 6.49 4.54
N ASP A 124 7.20 5.32 5.19
CA ASP A 124 8.30 4.34 5.27
C ASP A 124 8.76 3.90 3.88
N LEU A 125 7.83 3.63 2.95
CA LEU A 125 8.14 3.28 1.55
C LEU A 125 8.90 4.41 0.86
N LEU A 126 8.38 5.64 0.94
CA LEU A 126 9.00 6.81 0.30
C LEU A 126 10.40 7.07 0.86
N GLU A 127 10.62 6.90 2.16
CA GLU A 127 11.94 7.07 2.77
C GLU A 127 12.93 6.03 2.26
N TYR A 128 12.53 4.75 2.26
CA TYR A 128 13.36 3.65 1.78
C TYR A 128 13.77 3.84 0.31
N GLU A 129 12.86 4.34 -0.53
CA GLU A 129 13.14 4.62 -1.95
C GLU A 129 13.90 5.93 -2.18
N GLY A 130 14.22 6.68 -1.12
CA GLY A 130 14.88 8.00 -1.24
C GLY A 130 13.99 9.10 -1.84
N ARG A 131 12.67 8.93 -1.77
CA ARG A 131 11.65 9.79 -2.36
C ARG A 131 10.94 10.70 -1.35
N LEU A 132 11.14 10.49 -0.05
CA LEU A 132 10.52 11.30 0.99
C LEU A 132 11.17 12.69 1.06
N ASP A 133 10.45 13.72 0.61
CA ASP A 133 10.89 15.12 0.72
C ASP A 133 10.44 15.74 2.06
N THR A 134 11.41 16.07 2.92
CA THR A 134 11.20 16.79 4.18
C THR A 134 11.57 18.28 4.11
N LYS A 135 12.18 18.73 3.00
CA LYS A 135 12.50 20.15 2.74
C LYS A 135 11.28 20.90 2.21
N PHE A 136 10.39 20.18 1.51
CA PHE A 136 9.18 20.71 0.89
C PHE A 136 9.47 21.85 -0.10
N LEU A 137 10.29 21.53 -1.10
CA LEU A 137 10.51 22.38 -2.26
C LEU A 137 9.36 22.14 -3.25
N CYS A 138 8.70 23.21 -3.68
CA CYS A 138 7.59 23.09 -4.62
C CYS A 138 8.03 22.41 -5.92
N ALA A 139 7.42 21.28 -6.27
CA ALA A 139 7.77 20.50 -7.44
C ALA A 139 7.50 21.25 -8.78
N ASN A 140 6.79 22.37 -8.76
CA ASN A 140 6.54 23.20 -9.95
C ASN A 140 7.55 24.35 -10.11
N CYS A 141 7.83 25.13 -9.06
CA CYS A 141 8.70 26.32 -9.16
C CYS A 141 10.05 26.17 -8.44
N ASN A 142 10.28 25.04 -7.76
CA ASN A 142 11.49 24.69 -7.03
C ASN A 142 11.87 25.68 -5.90
N GLN A 143 10.90 26.42 -5.36
CA GLN A 143 11.08 27.31 -4.21
C GLN A 143 10.54 26.66 -2.94
N GLU A 144 11.08 27.05 -1.78
CA GLU A 144 10.55 26.63 -0.49
C GLU A 144 9.09 27.03 -0.30
N ILE A 145 8.29 26.11 0.24
CA ILE A 145 6.90 26.35 0.60
C ILE A 145 6.84 26.92 2.01
N GLU A 146 6.07 27.98 2.23
CA GLU A 146 5.88 28.58 3.56
C GLU A 146 4.42 28.51 3.99
N GLY A 147 4.19 28.26 5.28
CA GLY A 147 2.86 28.24 5.91
C GLY A 147 2.00 27.05 5.48
N THR A 148 1.45 27.08 4.27
CA THR A 148 0.52 26.07 3.75
C THR A 148 1.07 25.33 2.55
N ILE A 149 0.81 24.03 2.50
CA ILE A 149 1.31 23.12 1.49
C ILE A 149 0.16 22.37 0.83
N ALA A 150 0.26 22.15 -0.47
CA ALA A 150 -0.60 21.24 -1.21
C ALA A 150 0.21 20.02 -1.65
N PHE A 151 -0.46 18.88 -1.82
CA PHE A 151 0.17 17.66 -2.33
C PHE A 151 -0.49 17.18 -3.61
N GLY A 152 0.36 16.79 -4.57
CA GLY A 152 -0.02 15.95 -5.69
C GLY A 152 0.24 14.47 -5.41
N ARG A 153 0.12 13.65 -6.45
CA ARG A 153 0.46 12.22 -6.40
C ARG A 153 1.83 12.00 -5.76
N ALA A 154 1.96 10.89 -5.04
CA ALA A 154 3.18 10.51 -4.34
C ALA A 154 3.68 11.49 -3.28
N PHE A 155 2.78 12.28 -2.69
CA PHE A 155 3.12 13.34 -1.72
C PHE A 155 4.13 14.37 -2.28
N LEU A 156 4.09 14.62 -3.59
CA LEU A 156 4.86 15.71 -4.19
C LEU A 156 4.33 17.06 -3.68
N PRO A 157 5.19 17.90 -3.07
CA PRO A 157 4.75 19.14 -2.45
C PRO A 157 4.64 20.27 -3.46
N PHE A 158 3.63 21.12 -3.30
CA PHE A 158 3.39 22.30 -4.13
C PHE A 158 2.96 23.50 -3.30
N HIS A 159 3.31 24.71 -3.74
CA HIS A 159 2.59 25.90 -3.27
C HIS A 159 1.14 25.82 -3.71
N THR A 160 0.24 26.30 -2.85
CA THR A 160 -1.19 26.40 -3.16
C THR A 160 -1.49 27.19 -4.45
N LYS A 161 -0.64 28.18 -4.78
CA LYS A 161 -0.73 28.97 -6.03
C LYS A 161 -0.18 28.27 -7.28
N CYS A 162 0.64 27.22 -7.10
CA CYS A 162 1.30 26.52 -8.21
C CYS A 162 0.53 25.31 -8.72
N VAL A 163 -0.59 25.00 -8.08
CA VAL A 163 -1.49 23.91 -8.45
C VAL A 163 -2.92 24.42 -8.55
N TYR A 164 -3.77 23.69 -9.28
CA TYR A 164 -5.16 24.06 -9.46
C TYR A 164 -5.92 24.13 -8.13
N SER A 165 -6.91 25.03 -8.06
CA SER A 165 -7.62 25.46 -6.84
C SER A 165 -8.30 24.36 -6.00
N ASN A 166 -8.44 23.13 -6.52
CA ASN A 166 -9.07 22.01 -5.82
C ASN A 166 -8.09 21.09 -5.06
N THR A 167 -6.79 21.44 -4.99
CA THR A 167 -5.83 20.65 -4.22
C THR A 167 -6.04 20.79 -2.72
N LYS A 168 -5.83 19.68 -1.99
CA LYS A 168 -5.96 19.66 -0.53
C LYS A 168 -4.82 20.43 0.11
N ILE A 169 -5.16 21.36 0.99
CA ILE A 169 -4.21 22.26 1.67
C ILE A 169 -3.99 21.77 3.09
N PHE A 170 -2.74 21.80 3.55
CA PHE A 170 -2.33 21.40 4.89
C PHE A 170 -1.45 22.46 5.54
N ASN A 171 -1.36 22.42 6.86
CA ASN A 171 -0.36 23.19 7.61
C ASN A 171 1.02 22.53 7.43
N LYS A 172 1.99 23.27 6.87
CA LYS A 172 3.34 22.74 6.59
C LYS A 172 4.02 22.19 7.85
N ASN A 173 3.90 22.86 8.99
CA ASN A 173 4.62 22.46 10.21
C ASN A 173 4.10 21.13 10.75
N ILE A 174 2.78 20.92 10.70
CA ILE A 174 2.17 19.66 11.14
C ILE A 174 2.59 18.53 10.19
N ILE A 175 2.51 18.75 8.87
CA ILE A 175 2.93 17.75 7.89
C ILE A 175 4.41 17.43 8.00
N LYS A 176 5.26 18.45 8.18
CA LYS A 176 6.70 18.28 8.38
C LYS A 176 6.98 17.34 9.55
N LYS A 177 6.35 17.61 10.68
CA LYS A 177 6.46 16.75 11.86
C LYS A 177 5.98 15.32 11.57
N THR A 178 4.83 15.16 10.90
CA THR A 178 4.31 13.85 10.51
C THR A 178 5.26 13.09 9.60
N PHE A 179 5.92 13.75 8.65
CA PHE A 179 6.82 13.11 7.68
C PHE A 179 8.16 12.75 8.34
N GLU A 180 8.71 13.64 9.18
CA GLU A 180 9.96 13.39 9.91
C GLU A 180 9.81 12.31 10.97
N GLU A 181 8.70 12.30 11.71
CA GLU A 181 8.44 11.29 12.76
C GLU A 181 7.75 10.03 12.23
N LYS A 182 7.30 10.04 10.97
CA LYS A 182 6.48 9.00 10.32
C LYS A 182 5.30 8.58 11.18
N ASN A 183 4.68 9.57 11.82
CA ASN A 183 3.65 9.40 12.83
C ASN A 183 2.52 10.40 12.59
N SER A 184 1.32 9.87 12.37
CA SER A 184 0.14 10.66 12.00
C SER A 184 -0.63 11.24 13.19
N MET A 185 -0.18 11.03 14.44
CA MET A 185 -0.89 11.43 15.67
C MET A 185 -1.25 12.92 15.73
N PHE A 186 -0.46 13.79 15.09
CA PHE A 186 -0.71 15.24 15.06
C PHE A 186 -1.78 15.67 14.05
N LEU A 187 -2.22 14.76 13.17
CA LEU A 187 -3.25 15.03 12.16
C LEU A 187 -4.63 14.73 12.73
N ASN A 188 -5.57 15.66 12.53
CA ASN A 188 -6.99 15.39 12.76
C ASN A 188 -7.55 14.49 11.65
N ASP A 189 -8.74 13.94 11.86
CA ASP A 189 -9.32 12.96 10.93
C ASP A 189 -9.60 13.54 9.52
N ASN A 190 -9.89 14.84 9.42
CA ASN A 190 -10.05 15.51 8.13
C ASN A 190 -8.72 15.64 7.37
N ASP A 191 -7.61 15.94 8.07
CA ASP A 191 -6.27 15.91 7.46
C ASP A 191 -5.89 14.49 7.04
N ILE A 192 -6.23 13.46 7.83
CA ILE A 192 -6.02 12.05 7.46
C ILE A 192 -6.79 11.70 6.19
N ASP A 193 -8.08 12.03 6.10
CA ASP A 193 -8.89 11.74 4.93
C ASP A 193 -8.36 12.45 3.68
N ARG A 194 -7.95 13.71 3.82
CA ARG A 194 -7.34 14.46 2.72
C ARG A 194 -6.02 13.85 2.28
N LEU A 195 -5.13 13.48 3.20
CA LEU A 195 -3.82 12.92 2.87
C LEU A 195 -3.96 11.50 2.28
N TYR A 196 -4.88 10.70 2.82
CA TYR A 196 -5.23 9.40 2.25
C TYR A 196 -5.77 9.53 0.81
N SER A 197 -6.61 10.54 0.53
CA SER A 197 -7.07 10.78 -0.85
C SER A 197 -5.95 11.14 -1.83
N VAL A 198 -4.84 11.71 -1.33
CA VAL A 198 -3.63 11.95 -2.13
C VAL A 198 -2.88 10.64 -2.38
N LEU A 199 -2.78 9.78 -1.37
CA LEU A 199 -2.21 8.43 -1.49
C LEU A 199 -2.96 7.59 -2.53
N GLU A 200 -4.30 7.68 -2.56
CA GLU A 200 -5.14 6.97 -3.54
C GLU A 200 -4.90 7.39 -5.00
N MET A 201 -4.24 8.53 -5.25
CA MET A 201 -3.79 8.91 -6.60
C MET A 201 -2.68 8.00 -7.13
N GLY A 202 -2.09 7.17 -6.26
CA GLY A 202 -1.06 6.18 -6.55
C GLY A 202 0.31 6.55 -5.96
N PHE A 203 1.18 5.54 -5.93
CA PHE A 203 2.59 5.69 -5.62
C PHE A 203 3.33 6.46 -6.70
#